data_AF-A0A9P1H8T5-F1
#
_entry.id   AF-A0A9P1H8T5-F1
#
_cell.length_a   1.000
_cell.length_b   1.000
_cell.length_c   1.000
_cell.angle_alpha   90.00
_cell.angle_beta   90.00
_cell.angle_gamma   90.00
#
_symmetry.space_group_name_H-M   'P 1'
#
loop_
_entity.id
_entity.type
_entity.pdbx_description
1 polymer ?
#
loop_
_entity_poly.entity_id
_entity_poly.type
_entity_poly.pdbx_seq_one_letter_code
_entity_poly.pdbx_strand_id
1 'polypeptide(L)'
;MPPTQNGGADFGTCNPSIDFQLGRGNRKPDEGTFLPSDAVVAQGQQDALNPNIITNRVCDQLTNVCNANQAAKDLCEQAKAQVEAAGTRDASTAQLFNSVLGF
;
A
#
# COMPACT_ATOMS: atom_id res chain seq x y z
N MET A 1 -13.88 27.70 -7.57
CA MET A 1 -12.91 26.73 -7.02
C MET A 1 -13.24 25.37 -7.61
N PRO A 2 -12.37 24.79 -8.46
CA PRO A 2 -12.55 23.44 -9.01
C PRO A 2 -12.21 22.37 -7.93
N PRO A 3 -12.56 21.10 -8.16
CA PRO A 3 -13.18 20.21 -7.17
C PRO A 3 -12.21 19.59 -6.16
N THR A 4 -12.76 19.18 -5.03
CA THR A 4 -12.13 18.37 -3.97
C THR A 4 -11.69 17.00 -4.50
N GLN A 5 -10.48 16.94 -5.06
CA GLN A 5 -9.76 15.71 -5.38
C GLN A 5 -8.84 15.42 -4.19
N ASN A 6 -9.22 14.49 -3.30
CA ASN A 6 -8.41 13.97 -2.18
C ASN A 6 -7.40 14.96 -1.54
N GLY A 7 -7.89 16.12 -1.09
CA GLY A 7 -7.30 16.93 -0.01
C GLY A 7 -5.80 17.26 -0.04
N GLY A 8 -5.13 17.21 -1.19
CA GLY A 8 -3.70 17.51 -1.29
C GLY A 8 -2.76 16.41 -0.83
N ALA A 9 -3.16 15.13 -0.79
CA ALA A 9 -2.22 14.03 -0.55
C ALA A 9 -1.27 13.86 -1.74
N ASP A 10 0.01 14.09 -1.49
CA ASP A 10 1.08 14.00 -2.48
C ASP A 10 2.02 12.87 -2.04
N PHE A 11 1.98 11.77 -2.79
CA PHE A 11 2.83 10.60 -2.54
C PHE A 11 4.26 10.78 -3.10
N GLY A 12 4.54 11.99 -3.61
CA GLY A 12 5.80 12.38 -4.23
C GLY A 12 6.12 11.56 -5.47
N THR A 13 7.32 10.98 -5.51
CA THR A 13 7.83 10.32 -6.72
C THR A 13 7.52 8.83 -6.81
N CYS A 14 6.93 8.23 -5.77
CA CYS A 14 6.60 6.79 -5.79
C CYS A 14 5.09 6.55 -5.85
N ASN A 15 4.73 5.36 -6.30
CA ASN A 15 3.37 4.87 -6.19
C ASN A 15 3.22 3.97 -4.92
N PRO A 16 2.39 4.37 -3.93
CA PRO A 16 2.13 3.54 -2.76
C PRO A 16 1.20 2.35 -3.02
N SER A 17 0.72 2.15 -4.24
CA SER A 17 -0.19 1.04 -4.54
C SER A 17 0.44 -0.30 -4.18
N ILE A 18 -0.39 -1.19 -3.64
CA ILE A 18 -0.02 -2.59 -3.36
C ILE A 18 -0.72 -3.53 -4.31
N ASP A 19 -0.01 -4.59 -4.67
CA ASP A 19 -0.48 -5.68 -5.49
C ASP A 19 -0.52 -6.97 -4.65
N PHE A 20 -1.53 -7.79 -4.88
CA PHE A 20 -1.68 -9.07 -4.23
C PHE A 20 -1.65 -10.18 -5.27
N GLN A 21 -0.72 -11.12 -5.08
CA GLN A 21 -0.63 -12.31 -5.91
C GLN A 21 -0.56 -13.57 -5.06
N LEU A 22 -1.33 -14.55 -5.49
CA LEU A 22 -1.32 -15.92 -5.01
C LEU A 22 -0.18 -16.70 -5.68
N GLY A 23 0.54 -17.53 -4.92
CA GLY A 23 1.56 -18.43 -5.49
C GLY A 23 2.75 -17.69 -6.10
N ARG A 24 3.13 -16.54 -5.55
CA ARG A 24 4.24 -15.75 -6.06
C ARG A 24 5.57 -16.50 -5.89
N GLY A 25 6.28 -16.69 -7.00
CA GLY A 25 7.54 -17.43 -7.03
C GLY A 25 7.33 -18.94 -6.82
N ASN A 26 7.93 -19.47 -5.75
CA ASN A 26 7.81 -20.88 -5.35
C ASN A 26 6.83 -21.11 -4.20
N ARG A 27 5.97 -20.14 -3.89
CA ARG A 27 4.97 -20.25 -2.82
C ARG A 27 3.74 -21.04 -3.29
N LYS A 28 2.96 -21.54 -2.32
CA LYS A 28 1.75 -22.33 -2.63
C LYS A 28 0.74 -21.50 -3.42
N PRO A 29 -0.06 -22.11 -4.31
CA PRO A 29 -1.10 -21.40 -5.06
C PRO A 29 -2.16 -20.76 -4.15
N ASP A 30 -2.31 -21.23 -2.91
CA ASP A 30 -3.22 -20.64 -1.92
C ASP A 30 -2.50 -19.64 -0.99
N GLU A 31 -1.19 -19.45 -1.17
CA GLU A 31 -0.38 -18.53 -0.37
C GLU A 31 -0.37 -17.15 -1.03
N GLY A 32 -1.22 -16.29 -0.48
CA GLY A 32 -1.32 -14.88 -0.84
C GLY A 32 -0.17 -14.06 -0.33
N THR A 33 0.43 -13.28 -1.23
CA THR A 33 1.51 -12.38 -0.91
C THR A 33 1.20 -10.99 -1.40
N PHE A 34 1.55 -10.01 -0.59
CA PHE A 34 1.46 -8.60 -0.90
C PHE A 34 2.83 -8.07 -1.26
N LEU A 35 2.86 -7.23 -2.28
CA LEU A 35 4.05 -6.48 -2.66
C LEU A 35 3.65 -5.11 -3.18
N PRO A 36 4.47 -4.07 -3.00
CA PRO A 36 4.21 -2.79 -3.61
C PRO A 36 4.28 -2.93 -5.13
N SER A 37 3.36 -2.27 -5.84
CA SER A 37 3.37 -2.21 -7.31
C SER A 37 4.54 -1.37 -7.82
N ASP A 38 5.04 -0.45 -6.98
CA ASP A 38 6.16 0.42 -7.30
C ASP A 38 7.50 -0.23 -6.96
N ALA A 39 8.43 -0.22 -7.91
CA ALA A 39 9.75 -0.83 -7.74
C ALA A 39 10.61 -0.15 -6.67
N VAL A 40 10.45 1.16 -6.44
CA VAL A 40 11.17 1.93 -5.42
C VAL A 40 10.65 1.58 -4.03
N VAL A 41 9.35 1.36 -3.90
CA VAL A 41 8.72 0.92 -2.63
C VAL A 41 8.94 -0.55 -2.36
N ALA A 42 8.93 -1.38 -3.42
CA ALA A 42 9.29 -2.79 -3.35
C ALA A 42 10.80 -2.99 -3.14
N GLN A 43 11.62 -1.95 -3.31
CA GLN A 43 13.08 -2.08 -3.24
C GLN A 43 13.50 -2.51 -1.83
N GLY A 44 14.04 -3.74 -1.74
CA GLY A 44 14.42 -4.37 -0.48
C GLY A 44 13.24 -4.87 0.35
N GLN A 45 12.02 -4.90 -0.18
CA GLN A 45 10.87 -5.54 0.46
C GLN A 45 10.70 -6.96 -0.07
N GLN A 46 10.46 -7.89 0.84
CA GLN A 46 10.19 -9.29 0.54
C GLN A 46 8.67 -9.52 0.47
N ASP A 47 8.25 -10.64 -0.11
CA ASP A 47 6.84 -11.04 -0.21
C ASP A 47 6.16 -11.07 1.16
N ALA A 48 5.32 -10.07 1.42
CA ALA A 48 4.68 -9.89 2.70
C ALA A 48 3.43 -10.78 2.76
N LEU A 49 3.38 -11.71 3.73
CA LEU A 49 2.19 -12.53 3.98
C LEU A 49 1.11 -11.78 4.77
N ASN A 50 1.52 -10.72 5.48
CA ASN A 50 0.63 -9.93 6.32
C ASN A 50 0.43 -8.54 5.72
N PRO A 51 -0.81 -8.14 5.42
CA PRO A 51 -1.08 -6.84 4.84
C PRO A 51 -0.67 -5.68 5.77
N ASN A 52 -0.67 -5.86 7.09
CA ASN A 52 -0.21 -4.82 8.02
C ASN A 52 1.31 -4.56 7.91
N ILE A 53 2.09 -5.55 7.48
CA ILE A 53 3.54 -5.38 7.27
C ILE A 53 3.80 -4.61 5.98
N ILE A 54 3.07 -4.94 4.89
CA ILE A 54 3.27 -4.26 3.61
C ILE A 54 2.82 -2.82 3.68
N THR A 55 1.67 -2.53 4.29
CA THR A 55 1.13 -1.18 4.38
C THR A 55 2.03 -0.28 5.21
N ASN A 56 2.52 -0.76 6.38
CA ASN A 56 3.52 -0.02 7.16
C ASN A 56 4.79 0.27 6.35
N ARG A 57 5.30 -0.71 5.60
CA ARG A 57 6.49 -0.51 4.75
C ARG A 57 6.25 0.56 3.69
N VAL A 58 5.10 0.52 3.02
CA VAL A 58 4.72 1.52 2.03
C VAL A 58 4.70 2.92 2.67
N CYS A 59 4.05 3.07 3.83
CA CYS A 59 3.98 4.36 4.53
C CYS A 59 5.36 4.87 4.98
N ASP A 60 6.24 3.96 5.40
CA ASP A 60 7.62 4.29 5.78
C ASP A 60 8.43 4.76 4.57
N GLN A 61 8.34 4.04 3.45
CA GLN A 61 9.03 4.41 2.22
C GLN A 61 8.51 5.73 1.64
N LEU A 62 7.20 5.98 1.76
CA LEU A 62 6.61 7.25 1.37
C LEU A 62 7.29 8.42 2.07
N THR A 63 7.62 8.26 3.36
CA THR A 63 8.31 9.27 4.16
C THR A 63 9.81 9.35 3.84
N ASN A 64 10.47 8.20 3.68
CA ASN A 64 11.93 8.13 3.60
C ASN A 64 12.49 8.37 2.19
N VAL A 65 11.79 7.91 1.15
CA VAL A 65 12.30 7.92 -0.23
C VAL A 65 11.42 8.73 -1.15
N CYS A 66 10.11 8.57 -1.03
CA CYS A 66 9.18 9.16 -1.99
C CYS A 66 8.93 10.63 -1.74
N ASN A 67 9.36 11.15 -0.58
CA ASN A 67 9.21 12.55 -0.19
C ASN A 67 7.73 12.96 -0.10
N ALA A 68 6.88 12.02 0.32
CA ALA A 68 5.46 12.22 0.44
C ALA A 68 5.12 13.25 1.53
N ASN A 69 4.06 14.01 1.29
CA ASN A 69 3.61 15.02 2.22
C ASN A 69 2.84 14.43 3.42
N GLN A 70 2.51 15.27 4.40
CA GLN A 70 1.81 14.81 5.60
C GLN A 70 0.43 14.19 5.27
N ALA A 71 -0.32 14.77 4.32
CA ALA A 71 -1.62 14.24 3.94
C ALA A 71 -1.53 12.81 3.35
N ALA A 72 -0.48 12.51 2.57
CA ALA A 72 -0.21 11.16 2.08
C ALA A 72 0.12 10.18 3.21
N LYS A 73 0.88 10.62 4.23
CA LYS A 73 1.17 9.81 5.43
C LYS A 73 -0.09 9.52 6.21
N ASP A 74 -0.93 10.53 6.41
CA ASP A 74 -2.21 10.40 7.12
C ASP A 74 -3.16 9.46 6.39
N LEU A 75 -3.24 9.53 5.05
CA LEU A 75 -4.01 8.57 4.25
C LEU A 75 -3.45 7.16 4.36
N CYS A 76 -2.13 7.00 4.39
CA CYS A 76 -1.50 5.70 4.51
C CYS A 76 -1.79 5.05 5.88
N GLU A 77 -1.80 5.83 6.96
CA GLU A 77 -2.26 5.35 8.27
C GLU A 77 -3.74 4.99 8.28
N GLN A 78 -4.60 5.79 7.63
CA GLN A 78 -6.02 5.48 7.49
C GLN A 78 -6.24 4.19 6.69
N ALA A 79 -5.52 4.01 5.59
CA ALA A 79 -5.58 2.83 4.75
C ALA A 79 -5.15 1.58 5.52
N LYS A 80 -4.08 1.69 6.33
CA LYS A 80 -3.66 0.62 7.25
C LYS A 80 -4.75 0.27 8.26
N ALA A 81 -5.37 1.26 8.88
CA ALA A 81 -6.46 1.03 9.83
C ALA A 81 -7.68 0.36 9.17
N GLN A 82 -8.02 0.74 7.94
CA GLN A 82 -9.10 0.10 7.19
C GLN A 82 -8.77 -1.35 6.80
N VAL A 83 -7.54 -1.60 6.36
CA VAL A 83 -7.04 -2.96 6.08
C VAL A 83 -7.09 -3.83 7.34
N GLU A 84 -6.65 -3.30 8.48
CA GLU A 84 -6.70 -4.00 9.76
C GLU A 84 -8.15 -4.27 10.19
N ALA A 85 -9.03 -3.29 10.04
CA ALA A 85 -10.45 -3.42 10.35
C ALA A 85 -11.19 -4.40 9.43
N ALA A 86 -10.82 -4.44 8.14
CA ALA A 86 -11.35 -5.42 7.19
C ALA A 86 -10.93 -6.85 7.57
N GLY A 87 -9.72 -7.00 8.11
CA GLY A 87 -9.17 -8.30 8.51
C GLY A 87 -8.97 -9.27 7.35
N THR A 88 -9.10 -8.81 6.11
CA THR A 88 -8.89 -9.59 4.89
C THR A 88 -7.39 -9.72 4.63
N ARG A 89 -7.00 -10.79 3.93
CA ARG A 89 -5.59 -11.07 3.58
C ARG A 89 -5.47 -11.53 2.14
N ASP A 90 -6.26 -10.90 1.29
CA ASP A 90 -6.44 -11.27 -0.10
C ASP A 90 -6.45 -10.03 -1.01
N ALA A 91 -6.77 -10.21 -2.29
CA ALA A 91 -6.78 -9.12 -3.26
C ALA A 91 -7.69 -7.96 -2.84
N SER A 92 -8.77 -8.23 -2.08
CA SER A 92 -9.65 -7.18 -1.56
C SER A 92 -8.93 -6.23 -0.62
N THR A 93 -7.95 -6.72 0.15
CA THR A 93 -7.13 -5.90 1.04
C THR A 93 -6.25 -4.95 0.26
N ALA A 94 -5.67 -5.42 -0.85
CA ALA A 94 -4.86 -4.60 -1.74
C ALA A 94 -5.71 -3.52 -2.42
N GLN A 95 -6.89 -3.90 -2.94
CA GLN A 95 -7.84 -2.95 -3.50
C GLN A 95 -8.32 -1.92 -2.49
N LEU A 96 -8.63 -2.34 -1.25
CA LEU A 96 -9.08 -1.44 -0.20
C LEU A 96 -8.02 -0.38 0.10
N PHE A 97 -6.77 -0.82 0.28
CA PHE A 97 -5.66 0.09 0.54
C PHE A 97 -5.48 1.11 -0.61
N ASN A 98 -5.42 0.63 -1.85
CA ASN A 98 -5.27 1.48 -3.04
C ASN A 98 -6.44 2.47 -3.16
N SER A 99 -7.66 1.99 -2.92
CA SER A 99 -8.86 2.82 -2.97
C SER A 99 -8.86 3.94 -1.92
N VAL A 100 -8.37 3.69 -0.71
CA VAL A 100 -8.23 4.72 0.34
C VAL A 100 -7.20 5.78 -0.07
N LEU A 101 -6.12 5.36 -0.72
CA LEU A 101 -5.09 6.25 -1.22
C LEU A 101 -5.52 7.03 -2.48
N GLY A 102 -6.54 6.54 -3.19
CA GLY A 102 -7.07 7.14 -4.41
C GLY A 102 -6.45 6.60 -5.70
N PHE A 103 -5.93 5.37 -5.69
CA PHE A 103 -5.39 4.65 -6.84
C PHE A 103 -6.34 3.58 -7.38
#